data_AF-A0A968Y051-F1
#
_entry.id   AF-A0A968Y051-F1
#
_cell.length_a   1.000
_cell.length_b   1.000
_cell.length_c   1.000
_cell.angle_alpha   90.00
_cell.angle_beta   90.00
_cell.angle_gamma   90.00
#
_symmetry.space_group_name_H-M   'P 1'
#
loop_
_entity.id
_entity.type
_entity.pdbx_description
1 polymer ?
#
loop_
_entity_poly.entity_id
_entity_poly.type
_entity_poly.pdbx_seq_one_letter_code
_entity_poly.pdbx_strand_id
1 'polypeptide(L)'
;MRDIGRMGENIFQFWCNSVGLTANGSKVDKRGWDCFVEFPNNSSGVIPRDLVPKPIECKVQVKSTDLKKKGEDIKLSNLESLVKTQMPVFFCFIEFDGTNDPQAAYLVHVGKEVIERTLKRIRKLYSQGEGDRLNKHTMIIKYTDSDRLEQTTGENLKRTIEKYIPNTLEEYIAEKIGYWQHLVLKMVKGKLLFKFLATILLVI
;
A
#
# COMPACT_ATOMS: atom_id res chain seq x y z
N MET A 1 1.49 24.27 -18.09
CA MET A 1 1.66 23.71 -16.73
C MET A 1 1.99 22.25 -16.89
N ARG A 2 2.99 21.71 -16.17
CA ARG A 2 3.35 20.28 -16.28
C ARG A 2 2.31 19.42 -15.57
N ASP A 3 1.87 18.36 -16.21
CA ASP A 3 0.94 17.38 -15.62
C ASP A 3 1.75 16.34 -14.84
N ILE A 4 2.20 16.74 -13.64
CA ILE A 4 3.10 15.92 -12.82
C ILE A 4 2.47 14.57 -12.44
N GLY A 5 1.15 14.55 -12.18
CA GLY A 5 0.41 13.33 -11.87
C GLY A 5 0.54 12.30 -12.98
N ARG A 6 0.17 12.68 -14.20
CA ARG A 6 0.26 11.82 -15.37
C ARG A 6 1.70 11.46 -15.75
N MET A 7 2.66 12.37 -15.55
CA MET A 7 4.09 12.08 -15.73
C MET A 7 4.55 10.95 -14.81
N GLY A 8 4.15 11.00 -13.53
CA GLY A 8 4.47 9.95 -12.56
C GLY A 8 3.92 8.58 -12.96
N GLU A 9 2.64 8.53 -13.35
CA GLU A 9 2.00 7.29 -13.82
C GLU A 9 2.69 6.71 -15.07
N ASN A 10 3.00 7.56 -16.06
CA ASN A 10 3.68 7.14 -17.28
C ASN A 10 5.08 6.57 -17.00
N ILE A 11 5.84 7.23 -16.11
CA ILE A 11 7.17 6.76 -15.72
C ILE A 11 7.09 5.43 -14.96
N PHE A 12 6.12 5.30 -14.06
CA PHE A 12 5.91 4.04 -13.36
C PHE A 12 5.59 2.89 -14.34
N GLN A 13 4.72 3.14 -15.32
CA GLN A 13 4.43 2.17 -16.37
C GLN A 13 5.68 1.83 -17.20
N PHE A 14 6.48 2.84 -17.58
CA PHE A 14 7.75 2.64 -18.27
C PHE A 14 8.70 1.76 -17.45
N TRP A 15 8.86 2.03 -16.15
CA TRP A 15 9.68 1.21 -15.25
C TRP A 15 9.21 -0.24 -15.22
N CYS A 16 7.92 -0.49 -15.05
CA CYS A 16 7.37 -1.85 -15.09
C CYS A 16 7.69 -2.55 -16.42
N ASN A 17 7.38 -1.90 -17.54
CA ASN A 17 7.60 -2.46 -18.87
C ASN A 17 9.09 -2.74 -19.15
N SER A 18 9.99 -1.87 -18.67
CA SER A 18 11.44 -1.98 -18.89
C SER A 18 12.07 -3.24 -18.29
N VAL A 19 11.40 -3.89 -17.33
CA VAL A 19 11.88 -5.11 -16.65
C VAL A 19 10.89 -6.28 -16.75
N GLY A 20 9.98 -6.21 -17.73
CA GLY A 20 9.04 -7.29 -18.05
C GLY A 20 7.88 -7.45 -17.09
N LEU A 21 7.58 -6.43 -16.26
CA LEU A 21 6.36 -6.38 -15.46
C LEU A 21 5.21 -5.80 -16.28
N THR A 22 4.02 -6.36 -16.12
CA THR A 22 2.81 -5.84 -16.75
C THR A 22 2.10 -4.91 -15.76
N ALA A 23 1.98 -3.62 -16.07
CA ALA A 23 1.25 -2.64 -15.26
C ALA A 23 -0.09 -2.29 -15.93
N ASN A 24 -1.19 -2.79 -15.35
CA ASN A 24 -2.55 -2.54 -15.80
C ASN A 24 -3.17 -1.36 -15.05
N GLY A 25 -3.40 -0.26 -15.75
CA GLY A 25 -4.02 0.95 -15.19
C GLY A 25 -5.50 0.76 -14.82
N SER A 26 -5.93 1.38 -13.73
CA SER A 26 -7.35 1.46 -13.37
C SER A 26 -8.07 2.51 -14.22
N LYS A 27 -9.07 2.10 -15.01
CA LYS A 27 -9.92 3.03 -15.77
C LYS A 27 -10.94 3.78 -14.89
N VAL A 28 -11.16 3.33 -13.65
CA VAL A 28 -12.19 3.87 -12.76
C VAL A 28 -11.61 4.06 -11.36
N ASP A 29 -11.44 5.31 -10.95
CA ASP A 29 -10.93 5.69 -9.62
C ASP A 29 -11.98 5.46 -8.52
N LYS A 30 -12.17 4.20 -8.13
CA LYS A 30 -13.09 3.81 -7.05
C LYS A 30 -12.42 3.07 -5.90
N ARG A 31 -11.18 2.61 -6.08
CA ARG A 31 -10.50 1.71 -5.13
C ARG A 31 -9.16 2.23 -4.61
N GLY A 32 -8.78 3.45 -4.99
CA GLY A 32 -7.62 4.15 -4.44
C GLY A 32 -6.25 3.61 -4.86
N TRP A 33 -6.16 2.82 -5.94
CA TRP A 33 -4.91 2.39 -6.56
C TRP A 33 -4.96 2.71 -8.05
N ASP A 34 -3.80 2.95 -8.66
CA ASP A 34 -3.69 3.42 -10.04
C ASP A 34 -3.28 2.28 -10.98
N CYS A 35 -2.43 1.36 -10.52
CA CYS A 35 -1.95 0.22 -11.30
C CYS A 35 -2.08 -1.12 -10.55
N PHE A 36 -2.42 -2.17 -11.30
CA PHE A 36 -2.24 -3.57 -10.91
C PHE A 36 -1.02 -4.11 -11.65
N VAL A 37 -0.02 -4.60 -10.92
CA VAL A 37 1.27 -5.01 -11.45
C VAL A 37 1.42 -6.52 -11.33
N GLU A 38 1.74 -7.16 -12.45
CA GLU A 38 1.91 -8.61 -12.56
C GLU A 38 3.34 -8.93 -12.97
N PHE A 39 3.97 -9.83 -12.22
CA PHE A 39 5.31 -10.33 -12.51
C PHE A 39 5.23 -11.47 -13.53
N PRO A 40 6.27 -11.66 -14.36
CA PRO A 40 6.30 -12.77 -15.29
C PRO A 40 6.34 -14.11 -14.56
N ASN A 41 5.73 -15.14 -15.17
CA ASN A 41 5.87 -16.52 -14.73
C ASN A 41 7.31 -16.98 -14.93
N ASN A 42 8.05 -17.21 -13.84
CA ASN A 42 9.38 -17.82 -13.90
C ASN A 42 9.25 -19.35 -13.98
N SER A 43 8.74 -19.88 -15.09
CA SER A 43 8.73 -21.33 -15.32
C SER A 43 10.09 -21.77 -15.85
N SER A 44 10.97 -22.26 -14.97
CA SER A 44 12.29 -22.76 -15.35
C SER A 44 12.27 -24.11 -16.08
N GLY A 45 11.10 -24.70 -16.34
CA GLY A 45 10.94 -26.03 -16.93
C GLY A 45 11.37 -27.19 -16.03
N VAL A 46 11.92 -26.89 -14.84
CA VAL A 46 12.40 -27.87 -13.86
C VAL A 46 11.25 -28.43 -13.00
N ILE A 47 10.16 -27.68 -12.86
CA ILE A 47 8.98 -28.08 -12.08
C ILE A 47 7.73 -28.18 -12.96
N PRO A 48 6.85 -29.18 -12.71
CA PRO A 48 5.51 -29.24 -13.32
C PRO A 48 4.74 -27.92 -13.13
N ARG A 49 3.96 -27.51 -14.14
CA ARG A 49 3.29 -26.19 -14.14
C ARG A 49 2.31 -26.00 -12.98
N ASP A 50 1.67 -27.07 -12.53
CA ASP A 50 0.76 -27.09 -11.38
C ASP A 50 1.45 -26.86 -10.04
N LEU A 51 2.77 -27.06 -9.97
CA LEU A 51 3.60 -26.82 -8.79
C LEU A 51 4.35 -25.49 -8.84
N VAL A 52 4.27 -24.75 -9.96
CA VAL A 52 4.87 -23.42 -10.08
C VAL A 52 4.09 -22.45 -9.17
N PRO A 53 4.75 -21.81 -8.19
CA PRO A 53 4.09 -20.80 -7.37
C PRO A 53 3.53 -19.68 -8.22
N LYS A 54 2.42 -19.08 -7.77
CA LYS A 54 1.83 -17.96 -8.48
C LYS A 54 2.83 -16.79 -8.56
N PRO A 55 2.94 -16.10 -9.71
CA PRO A 55 3.73 -14.89 -9.81
C PRO A 55 3.30 -13.84 -8.79
N ILE A 56 4.24 -12.96 -8.47
CA ILE A 56 3.92 -11.78 -7.66
C ILE A 56 2.90 -10.93 -8.42
N GLU A 57 1.84 -10.57 -7.72
CA GLU A 57 0.84 -9.61 -8.14
C GLU A 57 0.69 -8.57 -7.03
N CYS A 58 0.69 -7.29 -7.39
CA CYS A 58 0.51 -6.22 -6.42
C CYS A 58 -0.30 -5.06 -6.97
N LYS A 59 -0.81 -4.21 -6.07
CA LYS A 59 -1.42 -2.94 -6.45
C LYS A 59 -0.53 -1.79 -6.05
N VAL A 60 -0.46 -0.77 -6.88
CA VAL A 60 0.33 0.42 -6.62
C VAL A 60 -0.52 1.68 -6.80
N GLN A 61 -0.43 2.58 -5.83
CA GLN A 61 -0.89 3.95 -5.98
C GLN A 61 0.32 4.84 -6.25
N VAL A 62 0.32 5.55 -7.39
CA VAL A 62 1.39 6.43 -7.82
C VAL A 62 1.05 7.85 -7.40
N LYS A 63 2.00 8.53 -6.77
CA LYS A 63 1.90 9.94 -6.41
C LYS A 63 3.17 10.64 -6.80
N SER A 64 3.05 11.77 -7.47
CA SER A 64 4.21 12.50 -7.97
C SER A 64 4.13 13.98 -7.60
N THR A 65 5.30 14.59 -7.43
CA THR A 65 5.42 15.99 -7.05
C THR A 65 6.72 16.61 -7.55
N ASP A 66 6.72 17.93 -7.71
CA ASP A 66 7.93 18.72 -7.93
C ASP A 66 8.65 19.11 -6.64
N LEU A 67 8.01 18.87 -5.48
CA LEU A 67 8.56 19.26 -4.20
C LEU A 67 9.21 18.07 -3.53
N LYS A 68 10.30 18.31 -2.79
CA LYS A 68 10.83 17.34 -1.84
C LYS A 68 9.91 17.28 -0.64
N LYS A 69 9.14 16.20 -0.54
CA LYS A 69 8.14 15.99 0.51
C LYS A 69 8.59 14.84 1.41
N LYS A 70 7.85 14.66 2.51
CA LYS A 70 8.09 13.56 3.48
C LYS A 70 6.83 12.73 3.74
N GLY A 71 5.83 12.92 2.87
CA GLY A 71 4.54 12.28 2.97
C GLY A 71 3.44 13.03 2.23
N GLU A 72 2.32 12.35 2.07
CA GLU A 72 1.11 12.89 1.43
C GLU A 72 -0.12 12.50 2.23
N ASP A 73 -1.12 13.39 2.21
CA ASP A 73 -2.44 13.13 2.77
C ASP A 73 -3.24 12.19 1.86
N ILE A 74 -3.57 11.01 2.39
CA ILE A 74 -4.42 10.04 1.69
C ILE A 74 -5.78 9.98 2.36
N LYS A 75 -6.85 10.01 1.56
CA LYS A 75 -8.23 9.85 2.06
C LYS A 75 -8.38 8.53 2.81
N LEU A 76 -9.03 8.55 3.97
CA LEU A 76 -9.23 7.35 4.79
C LEU A 76 -10.11 6.31 4.10
N SER A 77 -11.07 6.71 3.25
CA SER A 77 -11.83 5.78 2.42
C SER A 77 -10.94 4.97 1.47
N ASN A 78 -9.91 5.61 0.90
CA ASN A 78 -8.95 4.93 0.01
C ASN A 78 -8.06 4.01 0.83
N LEU A 79 -7.51 4.50 1.94
CA LEU A 79 -6.70 3.70 2.85
C LEU A 79 -7.46 2.48 3.37
N GLU A 80 -8.73 2.62 3.72
CA GLU A 80 -9.57 1.48 4.12
C GLU A 80 -9.62 0.40 3.03
N SER A 81 -9.83 0.79 1.77
CA SER A 81 -9.85 -0.13 0.64
C SER A 81 -8.49 -0.83 0.44
N LEU A 82 -7.40 -0.07 0.57
CA LEU A 82 -6.03 -0.58 0.40
C LEU A 82 -5.63 -1.54 1.53
N VAL A 83 -5.93 -1.23 2.79
CA VAL A 83 -5.56 -2.09 3.93
C VAL A 83 -6.40 -3.38 4.01
N LYS A 84 -7.63 -3.37 3.47
CA LYS A 84 -8.48 -4.57 3.35
C LYS A 84 -8.10 -5.44 2.15
N THR A 85 -7.28 -4.94 1.23
CA THR A 85 -6.79 -5.73 0.09
C THR A 85 -5.77 -6.77 0.56
N GLN A 86 -6.00 -8.04 0.22
CA GLN A 86 -5.18 -9.18 0.65
C GLN A 86 -3.82 -9.25 -0.06
N MET A 87 -3.78 -8.95 -1.36
CA MET A 87 -2.53 -8.88 -2.13
C MET A 87 -1.61 -7.75 -1.62
N PRO A 88 -0.30 -7.81 -1.93
CA PRO A 88 0.62 -6.71 -1.68
C PRO A 88 0.12 -5.40 -2.27
N VAL A 89 0.26 -4.32 -1.50
CA VAL A 89 -0.12 -2.97 -1.93
C VAL A 89 0.99 -2.01 -1.57
N PHE A 90 1.29 -1.08 -2.48
CA PHE A 90 2.34 -0.09 -2.31
C PHE A 90 1.86 1.32 -2.67
N PHE A 91 2.47 2.32 -2.05
CA PHE A 91 2.52 3.67 -2.59
C PHE A 91 3.87 3.87 -3.26
N CYS A 92 3.86 4.38 -4.49
CA CYS A 92 5.07 4.83 -5.18
C CYS A 92 5.05 6.35 -5.24
N PHE A 93 5.92 7.00 -4.46
CA PHE A 93 6.10 8.45 -4.48
C PHE A 93 7.26 8.79 -5.41
N ILE A 94 7.04 9.69 -6.37
CA ILE A 94 8.05 10.11 -7.36
C ILE A 94 8.26 11.61 -7.25
N GLU A 95 9.50 12.02 -7.01
CA GLU A 95 9.89 13.43 -6.93
C GLU A 95 10.66 13.84 -8.17
N PHE A 96 10.21 14.91 -8.83
CA PHE A 96 10.79 15.44 -10.07
C PHE A 96 11.71 16.64 -9.87
N ASP A 97 11.59 17.34 -8.73
CA ASP A 97 12.40 18.53 -8.39
C ASP A 97 12.51 19.57 -9.52
N GLY A 98 11.40 19.86 -10.22
CA GLY A 98 11.43 20.83 -11.32
C GLY A 98 11.91 20.28 -12.67
N THR A 99 12.35 19.03 -12.74
CA THR A 99 12.91 18.38 -13.95
C THR A 99 11.90 17.45 -14.63
N ASN A 100 12.23 16.93 -15.83
CA ASN A 100 11.39 15.95 -16.53
C ASN A 100 11.69 14.51 -16.13
N ASP A 101 12.82 14.28 -15.47
CA ASP A 101 13.28 12.97 -15.04
C ASP A 101 13.09 12.81 -13.52
N PRO A 102 12.79 11.60 -13.01
CA PRO A 102 12.67 11.36 -11.58
C PRO A 102 14.01 11.56 -10.86
N GLN A 103 14.02 12.42 -9.85
CA GLN A 103 15.18 12.70 -9.01
C GLN A 103 15.22 11.82 -7.76
N ALA A 104 14.04 11.42 -7.27
CA ALA A 104 13.90 10.42 -6.23
C ALA A 104 12.61 9.64 -6.41
N ALA A 105 12.60 8.41 -5.91
CA ALA A 105 11.40 7.61 -5.80
C ALA A 105 11.42 6.83 -4.49
N TYR A 106 10.25 6.66 -3.90
CA TYR A 106 10.05 5.98 -2.64
C TYR A 106 8.93 4.95 -2.78
N LEU A 107 9.15 3.74 -2.28
CA LEU A 107 8.17 2.66 -2.32
C LEU A 107 7.76 2.29 -0.89
N VAL A 108 6.56 2.73 -0.49
CA VAL A 108 6.02 2.46 0.84
C VAL A 108 5.07 1.27 0.78
N HIS A 109 5.40 0.21 1.49
CA HIS A 109 4.54 -0.97 1.63
C HIS A 109 3.35 -0.72 2.56
N VAL A 110 2.15 -1.09 2.12
CA VAL A 110 0.93 -1.11 2.96
C VAL A 110 0.93 -2.39 3.80
N GLY A 111 1.92 -2.48 4.68
CA GLY A 111 2.15 -3.58 5.61
C GLY A 111 1.60 -3.30 7.01
N LYS A 112 2.19 -3.97 8.00
CA LYS A 112 1.71 -4.00 9.38
C LYS A 112 1.44 -2.61 9.96
N GLU A 113 2.41 -1.71 9.88
CA GLU A 113 2.32 -0.37 10.46
C GLU A 113 1.16 0.46 9.86
N VAL A 114 1.05 0.49 8.53
CA VAL A 114 0.02 1.26 7.83
C VAL A 114 -1.37 0.69 8.13
N ILE A 115 -1.50 -0.64 8.14
CA ILE A 115 -2.76 -1.31 8.49
C ILE A 115 -3.18 -0.94 9.92
N GLU A 116 -2.28 -1.05 10.89
CA GLU A 116 -2.60 -0.76 12.29
C GLU A 116 -3.01 0.70 12.49
N ARG A 117 -2.22 1.64 11.96
CA ARG A 117 -2.50 3.08 12.06
C ARG A 117 -3.84 3.44 11.42
N THR A 118 -4.13 2.88 10.25
CA THR A 118 -5.39 3.10 9.54
C THR A 118 -6.58 2.57 10.35
N LEU A 119 -6.51 1.31 10.81
CA LEU A 119 -7.60 0.70 11.59
C LEU A 119 -7.85 1.44 12.91
N LYS A 120 -6.80 1.86 13.62
CA LYS A 120 -6.92 2.69 14.84
C LYS A 120 -7.62 4.02 14.54
N ARG A 121 -7.25 4.68 13.44
CA ARG A 121 -7.85 5.97 13.04
C ARG A 121 -9.33 5.82 12.70
N ILE A 122 -9.70 4.79 11.92
CA ILE A 122 -11.09 4.48 11.58
C ILE A 122 -11.90 4.20 12.86
N ARG A 123 -11.36 3.41 13.80
CA ARG A 123 -12.00 3.11 15.09
C ARG A 123 -12.28 4.37 15.90
N LYS A 124 -11.31 5.30 15.93
CA LYS A 124 -11.44 6.58 16.63
C LYS A 124 -12.58 7.41 16.03
N LEU A 125 -12.65 7.51 14.70
CA LEU A 125 -13.72 8.24 14.02
C LEU A 125 -15.10 7.60 14.25
N TYR A 126 -15.18 6.27 14.24
CA TYR A 126 -16.41 5.56 14.58
C TYR A 126 -16.92 5.92 15.99
N SER A 127 -16.04 5.92 16.99
CA SER A 127 -16.38 6.34 18.37
C SER A 127 -16.78 7.82 18.47
N GLN A 128 -16.44 8.64 17.48
CA GLN A 128 -16.79 10.06 17.39
C GLN A 128 -18.07 10.32 16.56
N GLY A 129 -18.74 9.27 16.06
CA GLY A 129 -19.92 9.39 15.21
C GLY A 129 -19.61 9.71 13.73
N GLU A 130 -18.35 9.65 13.32
CA GLU A 130 -17.87 9.98 11.96
C GLU A 130 -17.46 8.73 11.16
N GLY A 131 -17.91 7.54 11.58
CA GLY A 131 -17.54 6.26 10.97
C GLY A 131 -17.90 6.12 9.49
N ASP A 132 -19.00 6.74 9.06
CA ASP A 132 -19.51 6.64 7.68
C ASP A 132 -18.97 7.74 6.76
N ARG A 133 -18.09 8.61 7.26
CA ARG A 133 -17.57 9.80 6.56
C ARG A 133 -16.08 9.73 6.31
N LEU A 134 -15.54 8.52 6.13
CA LEU A 134 -14.10 8.29 5.90
C LEU A 134 -13.55 9.07 4.69
N ASN A 135 -14.38 9.36 3.68
CA ASN A 135 -14.01 10.15 2.51
C ASN A 135 -13.73 11.64 2.83
N LYS A 136 -14.14 12.13 4.00
CA LYS A 136 -13.90 13.52 4.48
C LYS A 136 -12.67 13.65 5.37
N HIS A 137 -12.00 12.54 5.68
CA HIS A 137 -10.84 12.50 6.54
C HIS A 137 -9.62 11.97 5.80
N THR A 138 -8.45 12.44 6.19
CA THR A 138 -7.16 11.97 5.66
C THR A 138 -6.28 11.39 6.75
N MET A 139 -5.27 10.65 6.32
CA MET A 139 -4.12 10.26 7.11
C MET A 139 -2.87 10.41 6.25
N ILE A 140 -1.82 10.99 6.83
CA ILE A 140 -0.54 11.15 6.16
C ILE A 140 0.18 9.80 6.08
N ILE A 141 0.50 9.39 4.86
CA ILE A 141 1.47 8.33 4.59
C ILE A 141 2.82 9.00 4.43
N LYS A 142 3.72 8.71 5.37
CA LYS A 142 5.08 9.23 5.38
C LYS A 142 6.00 8.30 4.61
N TYR A 143 7.02 8.87 4.00
CA TYR A 143 8.14 8.14 3.42
C TYR A 143 9.43 8.81 3.85
N THR A 144 10.47 8.00 4.01
CA THR A 144 11.80 8.42 4.43
C THR A 144 12.86 7.78 3.55
N ASP A 145 14.14 8.05 3.83
CA ASP A 145 15.24 7.45 3.07
C ASP A 145 15.28 5.92 3.14
N SER A 146 14.63 5.29 4.14
CA SER A 146 14.48 3.82 4.19
C SER A 146 13.55 3.27 3.13
N ASP A 147 12.62 4.08 2.62
CA ASP A 147 11.68 3.71 1.56
C ASP A 147 12.22 4.07 0.18
N ARG A 148 13.35 4.76 0.11
CA ARG A 148 13.91 5.30 -1.14
C ARG A 148 14.46 4.17 -2.00
N LEU A 149 14.10 4.19 -3.28
CA LEU A 149 14.75 3.34 -4.27
C LEU A 149 16.22 3.77 -4.42
N GLU A 150 17.14 2.82 -4.48
CA GLU A 150 18.58 3.11 -4.66
C GLU A 150 18.80 3.85 -5.99
N GLN A 151 18.03 3.49 -7.01
CA GLN A 151 17.99 4.15 -8.31
C GLN A 151 16.55 4.28 -8.79
N THR A 152 16.25 5.34 -9.54
CA THR A 152 14.95 5.61 -10.17
C THR A 152 14.78 4.79 -11.44
N THR A 153 14.89 3.46 -11.34
CA THR A 153 14.83 2.51 -12.46
C THR A 153 13.84 1.36 -12.21
N GLY A 154 13.38 0.73 -13.29
CA GLY A 154 12.50 -0.45 -13.21
C GLY A 154 13.12 -1.62 -12.45
N GLU A 155 14.43 -1.85 -12.61
CA GLU A 155 15.14 -2.93 -11.92
C GLU A 155 15.12 -2.74 -10.40
N ASN A 156 15.35 -1.49 -9.96
CA ASN A 156 15.30 -1.17 -8.55
C ASN A 156 13.88 -1.27 -7.99
N LEU A 157 12.86 -0.83 -8.74
CA LEU A 157 11.46 -0.99 -8.38
C LEU A 157 11.10 -2.47 -8.19
N LYS A 158 11.40 -3.30 -9.20
CA LYS A 158 11.13 -4.75 -9.20
C LYS A 158 11.77 -5.43 -8.00
N ARG A 159 13.07 -5.25 -7.83
CA ARG A 159 13.85 -5.82 -6.72
C ARG A 159 13.30 -5.36 -5.35
N THR A 160 12.85 -4.12 -5.24
CA THR A 160 12.30 -3.59 -3.99
C THR A 160 10.95 -4.22 -3.67
N ILE A 161 10.09 -4.45 -4.67
CA ILE A 161 8.82 -5.19 -4.47
C ILE A 161 9.11 -6.64 -4.02
N GLU A 162 10.06 -7.32 -4.68
CA GLU A 162 10.45 -8.70 -4.34
C GLU A 162 10.96 -8.83 -2.91
N LYS A 163 11.68 -7.82 -2.37
CA LYS A 163 12.13 -7.81 -0.96
C LYS A 163 10.99 -7.93 0.05
N TYR A 164 9.78 -7.46 -0.28
CA TYR A 164 8.60 -7.58 0.60
C TYR A 164 7.89 -8.93 0.48
N ILE A 165 8.25 -9.73 -0.53
CA ILE A 165 7.61 -11.01 -0.87
C ILE A 165 8.75 -12.03 -1.10
N PRO A 166 9.54 -12.36 -0.06
CA PRO A 166 10.77 -13.15 -0.21
C PRO A 166 10.53 -14.61 -0.59
N ASN A 167 9.32 -15.13 -0.35
CA ASN A 167 8.92 -16.50 -0.64
C ASN A 167 7.84 -16.51 -1.73
N THR A 168 6.63 -16.98 -1.41
CA THR A 168 5.50 -17.05 -2.32
C THR A 168 4.49 -15.94 -2.06
N LEU A 169 3.69 -15.60 -3.07
CA LEU A 169 2.59 -14.65 -2.92
C LEU A 169 1.53 -15.18 -1.95
N GLU A 170 1.29 -16.48 -1.95
CA GLU A 170 0.37 -17.19 -1.07
C GLU A 170 0.76 -17.02 0.41
N GLU A 171 2.03 -17.22 0.73
CA GLU A 171 2.55 -17.02 2.09
C GLU A 171 2.36 -15.57 2.55
N TYR A 172 2.73 -14.60 1.70
CA TYR A 172 2.51 -13.18 2.01
C TYR A 172 1.04 -12.89 2.30
N ILE A 173 0.12 -13.42 1.48
CA ILE A 173 -1.33 -13.23 1.65
C ILE A 173 -1.79 -13.83 2.98
N ALA A 174 -1.37 -15.05 3.29
CA ALA A 174 -1.71 -15.74 4.53
C ALA A 174 -1.24 -14.95 5.76
N GLU A 175 0.00 -14.46 5.75
CA GLU A 175 0.56 -13.63 6.82
C GLU A 175 -0.22 -12.32 6.99
N LYS A 176 -0.53 -11.63 5.89
CA LYS A 176 -1.27 -10.36 5.93
C LYS A 176 -2.68 -10.55 6.47
N ILE A 177 -3.37 -11.62 6.05
CA ILE A 177 -4.70 -11.98 6.57
C ILE A 177 -4.63 -12.28 8.07
N GLY A 178 -3.68 -13.11 8.50
CA GLY A 178 -3.51 -13.46 9.91
C GLY A 178 -3.25 -12.24 10.78
N TYR A 179 -2.40 -11.32 10.32
CA TYR A 179 -2.14 -10.05 11.00
C TYR A 179 -3.39 -9.18 11.10
N TRP A 180 -4.12 -9.00 10.00
CA TRP A 180 -5.34 -8.20 9.97
C TRP A 180 -6.39 -8.75 10.96
N GLN A 181 -6.60 -10.07 10.96
CA GLN A 181 -7.53 -10.74 11.88
C GLN A 181 -7.09 -10.57 13.34
N HIS A 182 -5.80 -10.75 13.63
CA HIS A 182 -5.25 -10.56 14.97
C HIS A 182 -5.51 -9.13 15.49
N LEU A 183 -5.23 -8.11 14.67
CA LEU A 183 -5.48 -6.72 15.05
C LEU A 183 -6.96 -6.44 15.33
N VAL A 184 -7.86 -6.90 14.46
CA VAL A 184 -9.30 -6.70 14.64
C VAL A 184 -9.77 -7.33 15.95
N LEU A 185 -9.35 -8.56 16.24
CA LEU A 185 -9.65 -9.26 17.50
C LEU A 185 -9.11 -8.52 18.72
N LYS A 186 -7.83 -8.08 18.69
CA LYS A 186 -7.19 -7.32 19.77
C LYS A 186 -7.98 -6.04 20.09
N MET A 187 -8.40 -5.31 19.05
CA MET A 187 -9.18 -4.09 19.23
C MET A 187 -10.61 -4.36 19.74
N VAL A 188 -11.21 -5.53 19.45
CA VAL A 188 -12.53 -5.90 19.99
C VAL A 188 -12.42 -6.23 21.47
N LYS A 189 -11.43 -7.04 21.86
CA LYS A 189 -11.14 -7.37 23.27
C LYS A 189 -10.88 -6.11 24.10
N GLY A 190 -10.09 -5.17 23.58
CA GLY A 190 -9.84 -3.89 24.25
C GLY A 190 -11.11 -3.07 24.50
N LYS A 191 -12.10 -3.12 23.58
CA LYS A 191 -13.40 -2.46 23.76
C LYS A 191 -14.26 -3.14 24.83
N LEU A 192 -14.23 -4.49 24.89
CA LEU A 192 -14.94 -5.25 25.92
C LEU A 192 -14.39 -4.94 27.32
N LEU A 193 -13.06 -4.95 27.46
CA LEU A 193 -12.37 -4.60 28.71
C LEU A 193 -12.68 -3.16 29.14
N PHE A 194 -12.68 -2.20 28.21
CA PHE A 194 -13.03 -0.80 28.51
C PHE A 194 -14.48 -0.65 28.96
N LYS A 195 -15.44 -1.34 28.32
CA LYS A 195 -16.84 -1.35 28.78
C LYS A 195 -16.97 -1.93 30.18
N PHE A 196 -16.29 -3.05 30.47
CA PHE A 196 -16.33 -3.69 31.77
C PHE A 196 -15.78 -2.78 32.88
N LEU A 197 -14.64 -2.12 32.65
CA LEU A 197 -14.06 -1.16 33.59
C LEU A 197 -14.92 0.10 33.79
N ALA A 198 -15.52 0.63 32.71
CA ALA A 198 -16.43 1.77 32.80
C ALA A 198 -17.71 1.44 33.60
N THR A 199 -18.24 0.23 33.47
CA THR A 199 -19.39 -0.22 34.27
C THR A 199 -19.02 -0.35 35.75
N ILE A 200 -17.81 -0.78 36.09
CA ILE A 200 -17.35 -0.87 37.48
C ILE A 200 -17.15 0.52 38.10
N LEU A 201 -16.58 1.48 37.36
CA LEU A 201 -16.39 2.85 37.85
C LEU A 201 -17.69 3.66 38.03
N LEU A 202 -18.81 3.23 37.44
CA LEU A 202 -20.12 3.86 37.58
C LEU A 202 -20.94 3.31 38.76
N VAL A 203 -20.44 2.29 39.44
CA VAL A 203 -21.12 1.58 40.55
C VAL A 203 -20.41 1.81 41.89
N ILE A 204 -19.36 2.64 41.92
CA ILE A 204 -18.63 3.09 43.12
C ILE A 204 -18.79 4.60 43.23
#